data_AF-A0A7Y3XDK0-F1
#
_entry.id   AF-A0A7Y3XDK0-F1
#
_cell.length_a   1.000
_cell.length_b   1.000
_cell.length_c   1.000
_cell.angle_alpha   90.00
_cell.angle_beta   90.00
_cell.angle_gamma   90.00
#
_symmetry.space_group_name_H-M   'P 1'
#
loop_
_entity.id
_entity.type
_entity.pdbx_description
1 polymer ?
#
loop_
_entity_poly.entity_id
_entity_poly.type
_entity_poly.pdbx_seq_one_letter_code
_entity_poly.pdbx_strand_id
1 'polypeptide(L)'
;MTMWKMATRLRMTNTPGPQESLFTKEYLHVRQDVHFERGMQCADCHTSIDVHGDGNIYPATVYQTEITCYDCHGTPEKYPWELPVGYGTPVTLDGDRGVYTGGAREYLLTSRGNAKANWVREDNKAYIVSLYTGKKHETPLLKDINLHNAFKTKQGKVAMSTIDRHIEKLECYACHASWAPQCYGCHMQYDRRVKGTDWITTSKKVDSTTGRQTVTKEDGDLSLENRSFMRWESPILGINLRGKVSPLAPGCQVFYTFVDEEGNVKALNKHYITSTGHNSPTLAPMHPHSISLVARTCEDCHTNSKTIGYGTSNSRSAEKLLGDSPMFQDLSKGVYGDIPDAKTGRWETPRIEDFPHALDQLVVRSGKQIQNMPFPEDRSLNQEERNLVEREGLCIGCHQYYGTPEWDKIIEKYGRAETAEQHEKMVSEAIKSLREKCK
;
A
#
# COMPACT_ATOMS: atom_id res chain seq x y z
N MET A 1 -31.97 -22.43 -20.16
CA MET A 1 -31.51 -23.20 -18.99
C MET A 1 -30.30 -24.00 -19.45
N THR A 2 -29.11 -23.40 -19.36
CA THR A 2 -27.87 -23.99 -19.89
C THR A 2 -26.79 -23.75 -18.83
N MET A 3 -26.54 -24.79 -18.03
CA MET A 3 -25.59 -24.78 -16.92
C MET A 3 -24.17 -24.54 -17.43
N TRP A 4 -23.55 -23.45 -16.97
CA TRP A 4 -22.11 -23.28 -16.98
C TRP A 4 -21.50 -24.25 -15.95
N LYS A 5 -20.83 -25.30 -16.43
CA LYS A 5 -19.94 -26.11 -15.59
C LYS A 5 -18.63 -25.36 -15.39
N MET A 6 -18.48 -24.65 -14.27
CA MET A 6 -17.17 -24.32 -13.73
C MET A 6 -16.50 -25.61 -13.26
N ALA A 7 -15.46 -26.05 -13.96
CA ALA A 7 -14.61 -27.14 -13.54
C ALA A 7 -13.37 -26.59 -12.82
N THR A 8 -13.54 -26.14 -11.58
CA THR A 8 -12.41 -25.91 -10.67
C THR A 8 -11.98 -27.26 -10.10
N ARG A 9 -11.10 -27.99 -10.80
CA ARG A 9 -10.36 -29.11 -10.19
C ARG A 9 -9.13 -28.54 -9.50
N LEU A 10 -9.23 -28.23 -8.21
CA LEU A 10 -8.08 -28.19 -7.31
C LEU A 10 -7.52 -29.62 -7.23
N ARG A 11 -6.46 -29.91 -7.97
CA ARG A 11 -5.55 -31.00 -7.63
C ARG A 11 -4.58 -30.48 -6.57
N MET A 12 -4.86 -30.73 -5.31
CA MET A 12 -3.81 -30.71 -4.28
C MET A 12 -2.95 -31.96 -4.46
N THR A 13 -1.94 -31.89 -5.33
CA THR A 13 -0.86 -32.87 -5.36
C THR A 13 0.23 -32.41 -4.40
N ASN A 14 0.50 -33.20 -3.35
CA ASN A 14 1.57 -33.01 -2.37
C ASN A 14 2.99 -33.22 -2.97
N THR A 15 3.21 -32.80 -4.21
CA THR A 15 4.49 -32.92 -4.91
C THR A 15 4.85 -31.54 -5.41
N PRO A 16 6.01 -30.95 -5.02
CA PRO A 16 6.40 -29.64 -5.53
C PRO A 16 6.67 -29.78 -7.02
N GLY A 17 5.74 -29.28 -7.85
CA GLY A 17 6.01 -29.05 -9.25
C GLY A 17 6.99 -27.87 -9.41
N PRO A 18 7.65 -27.74 -10.57
CA PRO A 18 8.40 -26.53 -10.89
C PRO A 18 7.50 -25.30 -10.69
N GLN A 19 8.05 -24.24 -10.10
CA GLN A 19 7.34 -23.00 -9.88
C GLN A 19 6.77 -22.50 -11.21
N GLU A 20 5.45 -22.39 -11.31
CA GLU A 20 4.79 -21.83 -12.48
C GLU A 20 5.34 -20.41 -12.75
N SER A 21 5.35 -19.99 -14.01
CA SER A 21 5.93 -18.71 -14.40
C SER A 21 5.30 -17.57 -13.59
N LEU A 22 6.10 -16.89 -12.76
CA LEU A 22 5.67 -15.76 -11.92
C LEU A 22 5.27 -14.51 -12.73
N PHE A 23 5.47 -14.53 -14.05
CA PHE A 23 5.19 -13.43 -14.96
C PHE A 23 3.83 -13.57 -15.70
N THR A 24 2.86 -14.29 -15.15
CA THR A 24 1.50 -14.33 -15.73
C THR A 24 0.67 -13.11 -15.29
N LYS A 25 -0.45 -12.88 -15.96
CA LYS A 25 -1.53 -11.98 -15.50
C LYS A 25 -2.48 -12.70 -14.52
N GLU A 26 -2.14 -13.93 -14.11
CA GLU A 26 -2.98 -14.78 -13.27
C GLU A 26 -2.75 -14.51 -11.78
N TYR A 27 -3.76 -14.85 -10.96
CA TYR A 27 -3.75 -14.62 -9.51
C TYR A 27 -2.65 -15.44 -8.81
N LEU A 28 -1.65 -14.75 -8.25
CA LEU A 28 -0.76 -15.35 -7.25
C LEU A 28 -1.46 -15.36 -5.90
N HIS A 29 -1.51 -16.53 -5.25
CA HIS A 29 -2.05 -16.63 -3.89
C HIS A 29 -1.04 -16.07 -2.89
N VAL A 30 -1.28 -14.85 -2.45
CA VAL A 30 -0.53 -14.18 -1.38
C VAL A 30 -1.29 -14.32 -0.07
N ARG A 31 -0.65 -14.04 1.06
CA ARG A 31 -1.27 -14.10 2.39
C ARG A 31 -2.61 -13.37 2.41
N GLN A 32 -3.66 -14.08 2.80
CA GLN A 32 -5.04 -13.60 2.76
C GLN A 32 -5.33 -12.55 3.84
N ASP A 33 -6.37 -11.76 3.61
CA ASP A 33 -6.97 -10.87 4.60
C ASP A 33 -7.58 -11.70 5.75
N VAL A 34 -7.39 -11.28 6.99
CA VAL A 34 -7.93 -11.97 8.18
C VAL A 34 -9.46 -12.06 8.18
N HIS A 35 -10.17 -11.09 7.58
CA HIS A 35 -11.63 -11.17 7.45
C HIS A 35 -12.02 -12.30 6.49
N PHE A 36 -11.30 -12.42 5.38
CA PHE A 36 -11.49 -13.50 4.41
C PHE A 36 -11.16 -14.87 5.02
N GLU A 37 -10.02 -14.99 5.72
CA GLU A 37 -9.63 -16.22 6.44
C GLU A 37 -10.69 -16.67 7.45
N ARG A 38 -11.41 -15.71 8.05
CA ARG A 38 -12.50 -16.01 8.99
C ARG A 38 -13.79 -16.47 8.30
N GLY A 39 -13.93 -16.27 7.00
CA GLY A 39 -15.07 -16.68 6.19
C GLY A 39 -15.95 -15.52 5.69
N MET A 40 -15.51 -14.27 5.85
CA MET A 40 -16.22 -13.11 5.28
C MET A 40 -15.93 -12.94 3.79
N GLN A 41 -16.88 -12.37 3.07
CA GLN A 41 -16.79 -12.07 1.64
C GLN A 41 -17.00 -10.58 1.36
N CYS A 42 -16.84 -10.17 0.10
CA CYS A 42 -16.95 -8.76 -0.32
C CYS A 42 -18.24 -8.10 0.20
N ALA A 43 -19.38 -8.78 0.07
CA ALA A 43 -20.70 -8.27 0.48
C ALA A 43 -20.91 -8.23 2.00
N ASP A 44 -20.03 -8.84 2.80
CA ASP A 44 -20.09 -8.73 4.25
C ASP A 44 -19.61 -7.36 4.73
N CYS A 45 -18.73 -6.71 3.97
CA CYS A 45 -18.23 -5.35 4.24
C CYS A 45 -18.91 -4.31 3.32
N HIS A 46 -18.83 -4.52 2.00
CA HIS A 46 -19.36 -3.58 1.03
C HIS A 46 -20.88 -3.61 0.96
N THR A 47 -21.47 -2.44 0.77
CA THR A 47 -22.91 -2.30 0.60
C THR A 47 -23.32 -2.41 -0.86
N SER A 48 -24.63 -2.51 -1.10
CA SER A 48 -25.16 -2.42 -2.47
C SER A 48 -24.78 -1.10 -3.13
N ILE A 49 -24.70 -0.01 -2.35
CA ILE A 49 -24.36 1.33 -2.84
C ILE A 49 -22.88 1.39 -3.25
N ASP A 50 -21.99 0.79 -2.46
CA ASP A 50 -20.56 0.69 -2.81
C ASP A 50 -20.33 0.03 -4.16
N VAL A 51 -21.10 -1.03 -4.47
CA VAL A 51 -20.87 -1.89 -5.65
C VAL A 51 -21.70 -1.46 -6.87
N HIS A 52 -22.97 -1.11 -6.66
CA HIS A 52 -23.91 -0.79 -7.74
C HIS A 52 -24.11 0.71 -7.96
N GLY A 53 -23.57 1.55 -7.07
CA GLY A 53 -23.75 3.00 -7.09
C GLY A 53 -25.03 3.44 -6.40
N ASP A 54 -25.07 4.73 -6.09
CA ASP A 54 -26.22 5.47 -5.55
C ASP A 54 -26.87 6.40 -6.59
N GLY A 55 -26.44 6.29 -7.86
CA GLY A 55 -26.89 7.15 -8.95
C GLY A 55 -26.13 8.47 -9.06
N ASN A 56 -25.16 8.76 -8.19
CA ASN A 56 -24.31 9.93 -8.28
C ASN A 56 -23.04 9.66 -9.09
N ILE A 57 -22.51 10.71 -9.73
CA ILE A 57 -21.19 10.68 -10.38
C ILE A 57 -20.19 11.30 -9.42
N TYR A 58 -19.18 10.51 -9.05
CA TYR A 58 -18.12 10.94 -8.16
C TYR A 58 -16.86 11.31 -8.95
N PRO A 59 -16.06 12.29 -8.49
CA PRO A 59 -14.76 12.59 -9.10
C PRO A 59 -13.75 11.44 -8.92
N ALA A 60 -13.98 10.56 -7.93
CA ALA A 60 -13.18 9.36 -7.71
C ALA A 60 -13.95 8.27 -6.94
N THR A 61 -13.54 7.02 -7.14
CA THR A 61 -14.18 5.83 -6.54
C THR A 61 -14.16 5.82 -5.01
N VAL A 62 -13.17 6.45 -4.39
CA VAL A 62 -13.06 6.61 -2.93
C VAL A 62 -14.18 7.45 -2.32
N TYR A 63 -14.80 8.35 -3.11
CA TYR A 63 -16.01 9.06 -2.70
C TYR A 63 -17.28 8.24 -2.87
N GLN A 64 -17.22 7.07 -3.48
CA GLN A 64 -18.35 6.16 -3.54
C GLN A 64 -18.30 5.16 -2.38
N THR A 65 -17.10 4.69 -2.01
CA THR A 65 -16.93 3.75 -0.89
C THR A 65 -17.35 4.39 0.43
N GLU A 66 -18.35 3.79 1.08
CA GLU A 66 -18.85 4.23 2.38
C GLU A 66 -18.27 3.43 3.55
N ILE A 67 -17.87 2.18 3.34
CA ILE A 67 -17.39 1.34 4.44
C ILE A 67 -16.02 1.82 4.97
N THR A 68 -15.92 1.94 6.29
CA THR A 68 -14.67 2.24 6.99
C THR A 68 -14.40 1.28 8.15
N CYS A 69 -13.14 1.17 8.60
CA CYS A 69 -12.79 0.34 9.77
C CYS A 69 -13.61 0.73 11.02
N TYR A 70 -13.94 2.02 11.15
CA TYR A 70 -14.66 2.58 12.28
C TYR A 70 -16.12 2.11 12.36
N ASP A 71 -16.70 1.67 11.25
CA ASP A 71 -18.10 1.25 11.16
C ASP A 71 -18.37 -0.07 11.90
N CYS A 72 -17.32 -0.88 12.07
CA CYS A 72 -17.38 -2.12 12.83
C CYS A 72 -16.56 -2.05 14.12
N HIS A 73 -15.35 -1.47 14.08
CA HIS A 73 -14.40 -1.52 15.20
C HIS A 73 -14.48 -0.33 16.17
N GLY A 74 -15.00 0.81 15.71
CA GLY A 74 -14.99 2.07 16.46
C GLY A 74 -13.59 2.63 16.65
N THR A 75 -13.40 3.33 17.76
CA THR A 75 -12.14 3.91 18.23
C THR A 75 -11.85 3.43 19.66
N PRO A 76 -10.65 3.64 20.22
CA PRO A 76 -10.40 3.30 21.62
C PRO A 76 -11.29 4.05 22.63
N GLU A 77 -11.92 5.15 22.23
CA GLU A 77 -12.76 6.00 23.08
C GLU A 77 -14.27 5.85 22.80
N LYS A 78 -14.63 5.50 21.55
CA LYS A 78 -16.03 5.43 21.08
C LYS A 78 -16.33 4.12 20.35
N TYR A 79 -17.44 3.49 20.69
CA TYR A 79 -18.03 2.40 19.89
C TYR A 79 -18.45 2.90 18.51
N PRO A 80 -18.63 2.01 17.51
CA PRO A 80 -19.03 2.40 16.16
C PRO A 80 -20.28 3.28 16.12
N TRP A 81 -21.30 2.95 16.92
CA TRP A 81 -22.58 3.68 16.98
C TRP A 81 -22.51 5.00 17.77
N GLU A 82 -21.41 5.27 18.49
CA GLU A 82 -21.17 6.53 19.22
C GLU A 82 -20.40 7.57 18.38
N LEU A 83 -19.93 7.16 17.19
CA LEU A 83 -19.25 8.06 16.27
C LEU A 83 -20.27 8.95 15.54
N PRO A 84 -19.87 10.14 15.07
CA PRO A 84 -20.73 10.91 14.19
C PRO A 84 -20.85 10.23 12.83
N VAL A 85 -21.95 10.51 12.14
CA VAL A 85 -22.07 10.18 10.73
C VAL A 85 -21.04 11.03 9.94
N GLY A 86 -20.53 10.51 8.83
CA GLY A 86 -19.39 11.05 8.09
C GLY A 86 -18.00 10.72 8.65
N TYR A 87 -17.89 10.21 9.91
CA TYR A 87 -16.59 9.91 10.51
C TYR A 87 -15.80 8.88 9.72
N GLY A 88 -14.56 9.24 9.34
CA GLY A 88 -13.66 8.40 8.55
C GLY A 88 -13.89 8.47 7.03
N THR A 89 -14.83 9.30 6.57
CA THR A 89 -15.13 9.48 5.15
C THR A 89 -14.65 10.84 4.65
N PRO A 90 -14.50 11.02 3.33
CA PRO A 90 -14.28 12.34 2.75
C PRO A 90 -15.57 13.16 2.60
N VAL A 91 -16.73 12.63 2.99
CA VAL A 91 -18.02 13.31 2.89
C VAL A 91 -18.39 13.89 4.25
N THR A 92 -18.62 15.20 4.30
CA THR A 92 -19.08 15.87 5.51
C THR A 92 -20.58 15.65 5.67
N LEU A 93 -20.97 15.08 6.80
CA LEU A 93 -22.36 14.86 7.18
C LEU A 93 -22.52 15.27 8.65
N ASP A 94 -23.72 15.74 9.01
CA ASP A 94 -24.03 16.16 10.38
C ASP A 94 -24.91 15.12 11.09
N GLY A 95 -24.65 14.93 12.38
CA GLY A 95 -25.46 14.08 13.27
C GLY A 95 -24.71 12.90 13.86
N ASP A 96 -25.36 12.26 14.84
CA ASP A 96 -24.88 11.03 15.46
C ASP A 96 -25.17 9.84 14.55
N ARG A 97 -24.25 8.87 14.50
CA ARG A 97 -24.44 7.66 13.69
C ARG A 97 -25.52 6.76 14.29
N GLY A 98 -25.41 6.41 15.57
CA GLY A 98 -26.38 5.55 16.25
C GLY A 98 -26.52 4.16 15.62
N VAL A 99 -27.73 3.61 15.74
CA VAL A 99 -28.13 2.30 15.20
C VAL A 99 -29.51 2.40 14.57
N TYR A 100 -29.83 1.48 13.66
CA TYR A 100 -31.19 1.30 13.15
C TYR A 100 -31.89 0.16 13.89
N THR A 101 -33.05 0.43 14.48
CA THR A 101 -33.87 -0.60 15.15
C THR A 101 -34.90 -1.15 14.18
N GLY A 102 -34.74 -2.42 13.79
CA GLY A 102 -35.67 -3.16 12.94
C GLY A 102 -36.33 -4.30 13.71
N GLY A 103 -37.55 -4.09 14.20
CA GLY A 103 -38.24 -5.07 15.05
C GLY A 103 -37.51 -5.24 16.39
N ALA A 104 -37.09 -6.46 16.71
CA ALA A 104 -36.36 -6.78 17.95
C ALA A 104 -34.82 -6.74 17.81
N ARG A 105 -34.29 -6.24 16.68
CA ARG A 105 -32.84 -6.21 16.40
C ARG A 105 -32.36 -4.80 16.16
N GLU A 106 -31.13 -4.53 16.61
CA GLU A 106 -30.39 -3.31 16.28
C GLU A 106 -29.34 -3.61 15.22
N TYR A 107 -29.25 -2.74 14.21
CA TYR A 107 -28.32 -2.84 13.10
C TYR A 107 -27.33 -1.69 13.14
N LEU A 108 -26.06 -1.99 12.86
CA LEU A 108 -25.04 -0.96 12.72
C LEU A 108 -25.25 -0.17 11.43
N LEU A 109 -24.95 1.12 11.50
CA LEU A 109 -24.93 1.99 10.33
C LEU A 109 -23.50 2.15 9.81
N THR A 110 -23.37 2.27 8.49
CA THR A 110 -22.13 2.69 7.85
C THR A 110 -21.78 4.11 8.27
N SER A 111 -20.58 4.53 7.91
CA SER A 111 -20.16 5.91 8.07
C SER A 111 -21.09 6.94 7.38
N ARG A 112 -21.92 6.54 6.41
CA ARG A 112 -22.92 7.42 5.76
C ARG A 112 -24.34 7.27 6.33
N GLY A 113 -24.51 6.50 7.39
CA GLY A 113 -25.81 6.30 8.03
C GLY A 113 -26.66 5.21 7.37
N ASN A 114 -26.12 4.44 6.42
CA ASN A 114 -26.86 3.34 5.80
C ASN A 114 -26.83 2.09 6.70
N ALA A 115 -27.99 1.50 6.96
CA ALA A 115 -28.05 0.28 7.78
C ALA A 115 -27.51 -0.92 7.00
N LYS A 116 -26.61 -1.70 7.63
CA LYS A 116 -26.15 -2.97 7.06
C LYS A 116 -26.95 -4.13 7.65
N ALA A 117 -27.69 -4.83 6.79
CA ALA A 117 -28.60 -5.90 7.20
C ALA A 117 -27.94 -7.09 7.94
N ASN A 118 -26.62 -7.25 7.82
CA ASN A 118 -25.88 -8.33 8.46
C ASN A 118 -24.91 -7.86 9.55
N TRP A 119 -24.92 -6.56 9.91
CA TRP A 119 -24.17 -6.05 11.05
C TRP A 119 -25.14 -5.78 12.18
N VAL A 120 -25.01 -6.56 13.24
CA VAL A 120 -26.01 -6.61 14.32
C VAL A 120 -25.35 -6.18 15.61
N ARG A 121 -26.04 -5.36 16.37
CA ARG A 121 -25.68 -5.02 17.74
C ARG A 121 -26.53 -5.82 18.72
N GLU A 122 -25.88 -6.36 19.73
CA GLU A 122 -26.51 -7.01 20.87
C GLU A 122 -25.84 -6.45 22.13
N ASP A 123 -26.56 -5.59 22.86
CA ASP A 123 -26.04 -4.83 24.00
C ASP A 123 -24.79 -3.99 23.66
N ASN A 124 -23.64 -4.32 24.25
CA ASN A 124 -22.35 -3.68 24.00
C ASN A 124 -21.48 -4.49 23.04
N LYS A 125 -22.04 -5.48 22.35
CA LYS A 125 -21.33 -6.30 21.37
C LYS A 125 -21.81 -6.02 19.96
N ALA A 126 -20.89 -6.12 19.01
CA ALA A 126 -21.16 -6.06 17.59
C ALA A 126 -20.84 -7.39 16.93
N TYR A 127 -21.66 -7.76 15.96
CA TYR A 127 -21.51 -8.98 15.19
C TYR A 127 -21.67 -8.73 13.70
N ILE A 128 -20.83 -9.38 12.90
CA ILE A 128 -20.99 -9.49 11.45
C ILE A 128 -21.45 -10.91 11.16
N VAL A 129 -22.66 -11.06 10.62
CA VAL A 129 -23.16 -12.36 10.16
C VAL A 129 -22.78 -12.50 8.69
N SER A 130 -21.97 -13.48 8.32
CA SER A 130 -21.60 -13.66 6.92
C SER A 130 -22.85 -14.00 6.09
N LEU A 131 -23.10 -13.26 5.02
CA LEU A 131 -24.21 -13.46 4.09
C LEU A 131 -24.09 -14.79 3.32
N TYR A 132 -22.86 -15.27 3.13
CA TYR A 132 -22.59 -16.48 2.37
C TYR A 132 -22.61 -17.74 3.23
N THR A 133 -22.10 -17.65 4.46
CA THR A 133 -21.93 -18.83 5.33
C THR A 133 -22.90 -18.87 6.51
N GLY A 134 -23.58 -17.76 6.82
CA GLY A 134 -24.39 -17.60 8.03
C GLY A 134 -23.57 -17.54 9.33
N LYS A 135 -22.24 -17.63 9.25
CA LYS A 135 -21.37 -17.62 10.42
C LYS A 135 -21.41 -16.26 11.11
N LYS A 136 -21.67 -16.26 12.42
CA LYS A 136 -21.68 -15.07 13.26
C LYS A 136 -20.25 -14.78 13.76
N HIS A 137 -19.73 -13.60 13.44
CA HIS A 137 -18.40 -13.14 13.82
C HIS A 137 -18.52 -12.02 14.87
N GLU A 138 -17.95 -12.20 16.05
CA GLU A 138 -17.84 -11.12 17.04
C GLU A 138 -16.80 -10.12 16.58
N THR A 139 -17.18 -8.84 16.54
CA THR A 139 -16.30 -7.76 16.14
C THR A 139 -15.42 -7.33 17.32
N PRO A 140 -14.08 -7.28 17.17
CA PRO A 140 -13.19 -6.71 18.18
C PRO A 140 -13.42 -5.19 18.29
N LEU A 141 -14.15 -4.76 19.31
CA LEU A 141 -14.42 -3.35 19.60
C LEU A 141 -13.20 -2.71 20.30
N LEU A 142 -12.65 -1.64 19.71
CA LEU A 142 -11.43 -1.01 20.22
C LEU A 142 -11.62 -0.41 21.61
N LYS A 143 -12.79 0.19 21.87
CA LYS A 143 -13.15 0.72 23.19
C LYS A 143 -13.15 -0.35 24.28
N ASP A 144 -13.71 -1.53 24.01
CA ASP A 144 -13.69 -2.64 24.97
C ASP A 144 -12.27 -3.14 25.25
N ILE A 145 -11.45 -3.26 24.19
CA ILE A 145 -10.04 -3.64 24.33
C ILE A 145 -9.30 -2.62 25.19
N ASN A 146 -9.58 -1.33 25.02
CA ASN A 146 -8.96 -0.26 25.78
C ASN A 146 -9.39 -0.25 27.26
N LEU A 147 -10.70 -0.28 27.52
CA LEU A 147 -11.28 -0.26 28.88
C LEU A 147 -10.79 -1.43 29.74
N HIS A 148 -10.65 -2.61 29.15
CA HIS A 148 -10.21 -3.82 29.85
C HIS A 148 -8.70 -4.07 29.72
N ASN A 149 -7.95 -3.16 29.09
CA ASN A 149 -6.51 -3.32 28.82
C ASN A 149 -6.18 -4.68 28.16
N ALA A 150 -7.03 -5.13 27.24
CA ALA A 150 -7.02 -6.47 26.65
C ALA A 150 -6.19 -6.58 25.35
N PHE A 151 -5.29 -5.62 25.12
CA PHE A 151 -4.40 -5.61 23.95
C PHE A 151 -3.53 -6.88 23.90
N LYS A 152 -3.39 -7.46 22.71
CA LYS A 152 -2.60 -8.69 22.52
C LYS A 152 -1.09 -8.46 22.58
N THR A 153 -0.63 -7.23 22.31
CA THR A 153 0.79 -6.86 22.31
C THR A 153 1.00 -5.51 22.98
N LYS A 154 2.21 -5.29 23.53
CA LYS A 154 2.61 -3.98 24.08
C LYS A 154 2.64 -2.92 22.99
N GLN A 155 3.16 -3.27 21.81
CA GLN A 155 3.19 -2.41 20.63
C GLN A 155 1.78 -2.00 20.23
N GLY A 156 0.82 -2.93 20.21
CA GLY A 156 -0.58 -2.65 19.91
C GLY A 156 -1.19 -1.67 20.90
N LYS A 157 -0.95 -1.85 22.21
CA LYS A 157 -1.38 -0.89 23.23
C LYS A 157 -0.79 0.50 22.98
N VAL A 158 0.53 0.60 22.83
CA VAL A 158 1.22 1.88 22.61
C VAL A 158 0.70 2.57 21.34
N ALA A 159 0.65 1.83 20.23
CA ALA A 159 0.26 2.37 18.94
C ALA A 159 -1.20 2.80 18.89
N MET A 160 -2.12 2.04 19.48
CA MET A 160 -3.56 2.30 19.36
C MET A 160 -4.16 3.11 20.50
N SER A 161 -3.56 3.16 21.69
CA SER A 161 -4.19 3.77 22.88
C SER A 161 -3.31 4.70 23.71
N THR A 162 -2.02 4.83 23.38
CA THR A 162 -1.09 5.71 24.12
C THR A 162 -0.54 6.84 23.26
N ILE A 163 -0.53 6.67 21.94
CA ILE A 163 -0.13 7.69 20.97
C ILE A 163 -1.36 8.07 20.15
N ASP A 164 -2.14 9.01 20.66
CA ASP A 164 -3.42 9.45 20.05
C ASP A 164 -3.24 9.86 18.58
N ARG A 165 -2.08 10.44 18.27
CA ARG A 165 -1.71 10.86 16.92
C ARG A 165 -1.82 9.73 15.89
N HIS A 166 -1.60 8.47 16.29
CA HIS A 166 -1.74 7.37 15.36
C HIS A 166 -3.19 7.13 14.96
N ILE A 167 -4.13 7.20 15.90
CA ILE A 167 -5.56 7.03 15.62
C ILE A 167 -6.10 8.22 14.82
N GLU A 168 -5.62 9.43 15.12
CA GLU A 168 -6.01 10.65 14.42
C GLU A 168 -5.50 10.69 12.97
N LYS A 169 -4.22 10.35 12.76
CA LYS A 169 -3.51 10.63 11.50
C LYS A 169 -3.22 9.41 10.65
N LEU A 170 -3.26 8.20 11.16
CA LEU A 170 -3.10 7.01 10.32
C LEU A 170 -4.46 6.43 9.95
N GLU A 171 -4.53 5.92 8.73
CA GLU A 171 -5.51 4.91 8.39
C GLU A 171 -5.18 3.62 9.15
N CYS A 172 -6.19 2.89 9.63
CA CYS A 172 -5.96 1.62 10.34
C CYS A 172 -5.16 0.64 9.46
N TYR A 173 -5.46 0.64 8.16
CA TYR A 173 -4.78 -0.20 7.18
C TYR A 173 -3.36 0.28 6.84
N ALA A 174 -2.91 1.46 7.28
CA ALA A 174 -1.49 1.83 7.21
C ALA A 174 -0.61 0.93 8.09
N CYS A 175 -1.17 0.42 9.19
CA CYS A 175 -0.51 -0.51 10.10
C CYS A 175 -0.92 -1.96 9.82
N HIS A 176 -2.21 -2.21 9.58
CA HIS A 176 -2.72 -3.58 9.46
C HIS A 176 -2.55 -4.22 8.07
N ALA A 177 -2.39 -3.44 6.99
CA ALA A 177 -2.08 -3.98 5.68
C ALA A 177 -0.58 -4.32 5.60
N SER A 178 -0.27 -5.61 5.71
CA SER A 178 1.12 -6.11 5.77
C SER A 178 1.84 -6.09 4.41
N TRP A 179 1.09 -6.02 3.31
CA TRP A 179 1.64 -5.99 1.96
C TRP A 179 0.68 -5.28 0.99
N ALA A 180 1.18 -4.75 -0.12
CA ALA A 180 0.36 -4.30 -1.24
C ALA A 180 0.94 -4.78 -2.56
N PRO A 181 0.11 -5.06 -3.58
CA PRO A 181 0.59 -5.33 -4.93
C PRO A 181 1.21 -4.06 -5.50
N GLN A 182 2.45 -4.15 -5.96
CA GLN A 182 3.20 -2.99 -6.45
C GLN A 182 3.80 -3.28 -7.82
N CYS A 183 3.19 -2.74 -8.88
CA CYS A 183 3.62 -2.88 -10.27
C CYS A 183 4.41 -1.65 -10.72
N TYR A 184 5.74 -1.75 -10.75
CA TYR A 184 6.62 -0.62 -11.03
C TYR A 184 7.02 -0.56 -12.51
N GLY A 185 7.11 0.67 -13.03
CA GLY A 185 7.69 0.97 -14.34
C GLY A 185 6.98 0.31 -15.52
N CYS A 186 5.69 0.57 -15.69
CA CYS A 186 4.95 0.19 -16.89
C CYS A 186 5.57 0.87 -18.11
N HIS A 187 6.07 0.09 -19.05
CA HIS A 187 6.66 0.57 -20.29
C HIS A 187 5.76 0.20 -21.46
N MET A 188 5.41 1.22 -22.25
CA MET A 188 4.60 1.08 -23.45
C MET A 188 5.42 1.51 -24.68
N GLN A 189 5.46 0.68 -25.71
CA GLN A 189 5.99 1.06 -27.01
C GLN A 189 4.83 1.22 -27.99
N TYR A 190 4.68 2.42 -28.55
CA TYR A 190 3.78 2.68 -29.66
C TYR A 190 4.58 2.66 -30.97
N ASP A 191 4.18 1.81 -31.90
CA ASP A 191 4.86 1.63 -33.19
C ASP A 191 3.87 1.82 -34.34
N ARG A 192 4.12 2.85 -35.16
CA ARG A 192 3.26 3.20 -36.29
C ARG A 192 3.26 2.19 -37.43
N ARG A 193 4.14 1.19 -37.41
CA ARG A 193 4.18 0.11 -38.40
C ARG A 193 3.29 -1.07 -38.02
N VAL A 194 2.79 -1.11 -36.78
CA VAL A 194 1.92 -2.18 -36.28
C VAL A 194 0.46 -1.78 -36.48
N LYS A 195 -0.36 -2.69 -37.02
CA LYS A 195 -1.80 -2.45 -37.20
C LYS A 195 -2.54 -2.61 -35.87
N GLY A 196 -3.17 -1.53 -35.41
CA GLY A 196 -3.89 -1.46 -34.14
C GLY A 196 -5.36 -1.10 -34.27
N THR A 197 -6.11 -1.23 -33.18
CA THR A 197 -7.49 -0.73 -33.13
C THR A 197 -7.49 0.79 -32.96
N ASP A 198 -8.07 1.51 -33.92
CA ASP A 198 -8.41 2.91 -33.72
C ASP A 198 -9.71 2.98 -32.90
N TRP A 199 -9.57 3.15 -31.59
CA TRP A 199 -10.69 3.23 -30.66
C TRP A 199 -11.55 4.48 -30.89
N ILE A 200 -10.98 5.58 -31.39
CA ILE A 200 -11.72 6.83 -31.65
C ILE A 200 -12.64 6.62 -32.86
N THR A 201 -12.11 6.10 -33.96
CA THR A 201 -12.92 5.84 -35.16
C THR A 201 -13.91 4.70 -34.92
N THR A 202 -13.50 3.64 -34.20
CA THR A 202 -14.38 2.54 -33.78
C THR A 202 -15.57 3.06 -32.96
N SER A 203 -15.33 3.99 -32.02
CA SER A 203 -16.40 4.58 -31.20
C SER A 203 -17.43 5.39 -31.99
N LYS A 204 -17.07 5.87 -33.18
CA LYS A 204 -17.96 6.63 -34.08
C LYS A 204 -18.74 5.74 -35.05
N LYS A 205 -18.28 4.50 -35.29
CA LYS A 205 -18.94 3.54 -36.19
C LYS A 205 -19.89 2.62 -35.41
N VAL A 206 -20.95 3.24 -34.89
CA VAL A 206 -22.00 2.54 -34.12
C VAL A 206 -23.20 2.29 -35.01
N ASP A 207 -23.65 1.05 -35.08
CA ASP A 207 -24.95 0.71 -35.65
C ASP A 207 -26.06 1.35 -34.79
N SER A 208 -26.86 2.24 -35.39
CA SER A 208 -27.87 3.03 -34.67
C SER A 208 -29.00 2.20 -34.08
N THR A 209 -29.19 0.96 -34.53
CA THR A 209 -30.30 0.10 -34.09
C THR A 209 -29.87 -0.83 -32.98
N THR A 210 -28.65 -1.38 -33.06
CA THR A 210 -28.14 -2.42 -32.17
C THR A 210 -27.11 -1.90 -31.17
N GLY A 211 -26.57 -0.70 -31.38
CA GLY A 211 -25.48 -0.14 -30.57
C GLY A 211 -24.13 -0.82 -30.79
N ARG A 212 -24.01 -1.76 -31.75
CA ARG A 212 -22.76 -2.49 -32.00
C ARG A 212 -21.74 -1.59 -32.69
N GLN A 213 -20.52 -1.59 -32.17
CA GLN A 213 -19.39 -0.90 -32.78
C GLN A 213 -18.72 -1.76 -33.85
N THR A 214 -18.36 -1.15 -34.98
CA THR A 214 -17.52 -1.79 -36.01
C THR A 214 -16.05 -1.42 -35.78
N VAL A 215 -15.25 -2.41 -35.40
CA VAL A 215 -13.81 -2.23 -35.14
C VAL A 215 -13.10 -1.74 -36.40
N THR A 216 -12.40 -0.62 -36.26
CA THR A 216 -11.53 -0.06 -37.30
C THR A 216 -10.08 -0.35 -36.95
N LYS A 217 -9.32 -0.87 -37.93
CA LYS A 217 -7.90 -1.15 -37.80
C LYS A 217 -7.09 -0.17 -38.65
N GLU A 218 -6.15 0.53 -38.03
CA GLU A 218 -5.29 1.53 -38.67
C GLU A 218 -3.82 1.28 -38.31
N ASP A 219 -2.91 2.01 -38.96
CA ASP A 219 -1.48 2.00 -38.61
C ASP A 219 -1.23 2.70 -37.27
N GLY A 220 -0.49 2.02 -36.39
CA GLY A 220 -0.20 2.43 -35.03
C GLY A 220 -0.91 1.59 -33.98
N ASP A 221 -0.12 0.82 -33.22
CA ASP A 221 -0.58 0.14 -32.01
C ASP A 221 0.50 0.12 -30.93
N LEU A 222 0.09 -0.28 -29.73
CA LEU A 222 1.02 -0.73 -28.70
C LEU A 222 1.69 -2.04 -29.14
N SER A 223 2.93 -1.96 -29.58
CA SER A 223 3.74 -3.12 -29.96
C SER A 223 4.35 -3.84 -28.76
N LEU A 224 4.44 -3.15 -27.61
CA LEU A 224 4.93 -3.69 -26.36
C LEU A 224 4.20 -3.01 -25.19
N GLU A 225 3.71 -3.82 -24.26
CA GLU A 225 3.28 -3.38 -22.93
C GLU A 225 3.96 -4.29 -21.91
N ASN A 226 4.88 -3.74 -21.14
CA ASN A 226 5.62 -4.49 -20.11
C ASN A 226 5.73 -3.67 -18.82
N ARG A 227 6.34 -4.24 -17.79
CA ARG A 227 6.63 -3.62 -16.49
C ARG A 227 8.05 -3.95 -16.06
N SER A 228 8.69 -3.07 -15.31
CA SER A 228 10.04 -3.32 -14.81
C SER A 228 10.06 -4.45 -13.77
N PHE A 229 9.20 -4.38 -12.74
CA PHE A 229 9.09 -5.42 -11.73
C PHE A 229 7.77 -5.33 -10.95
N MET A 230 7.39 -6.44 -10.31
CA MET A 230 6.28 -6.50 -9.36
C MET A 230 6.74 -6.98 -8.00
N ARG A 231 6.15 -6.45 -6.94
CA ARG A 231 6.40 -6.88 -5.56
C ARG A 231 5.11 -6.97 -4.76
N TRP A 232 5.11 -7.87 -3.77
CA TRP A 232 4.05 -8.06 -2.79
C TRP A 232 4.64 -7.91 -1.39
N GLU A 233 5.04 -6.69 -1.09
CA GLU A 233 5.77 -6.36 0.14
C GLU A 233 5.16 -5.15 0.82
N SER A 234 5.79 -4.71 1.91
CA SER A 234 5.34 -3.54 2.65
C SER A 234 5.25 -2.30 1.75
N PRO A 235 4.11 -1.59 1.74
CA PRO A 235 3.88 -0.44 0.88
C PRO A 235 4.54 0.84 1.40
N ILE A 236 4.78 1.76 0.48
CA ILE A 236 5.13 3.16 0.78
C ILE A 236 3.95 3.80 1.51
N LEU A 237 4.20 4.77 2.39
CA LEU A 237 3.19 5.56 3.06
C LEU A 237 3.19 7.00 2.54
N GLY A 238 1.99 7.58 2.43
CA GLY A 238 1.80 8.99 2.12
C GLY A 238 0.45 9.48 2.63
N ILE A 239 0.17 10.77 2.47
CA ILE A 239 -1.09 11.37 2.86
C ILE A 239 -2.11 11.14 1.74
N ASN A 240 -3.27 10.63 2.11
CA ASN A 240 -4.43 10.52 1.24
C ASN A 240 -5.32 11.78 1.31
N LEU A 241 -6.33 11.85 0.44
CA LEU A 241 -7.31 12.94 0.39
C LEU A 241 -8.08 13.19 1.69
N ARG A 242 -8.11 12.24 2.64
CA ARG A 242 -8.69 12.43 3.98
C ARG A 242 -7.72 13.06 4.97
N GLY A 243 -6.52 13.44 4.52
CA GLY A 243 -5.46 13.98 5.36
C GLY A 243 -4.83 12.93 6.29
N LYS A 244 -4.97 11.64 5.98
CA LYS A 244 -4.43 10.53 6.77
C LYS A 244 -3.31 9.80 6.03
N VAL A 245 -2.36 9.27 6.81
CA VAL A 245 -1.29 8.40 6.32
C VAL A 245 -1.91 7.08 5.87
N SER A 246 -1.69 6.73 4.61
CA SER A 246 -2.24 5.57 3.93
C SER A 246 -1.14 4.84 3.16
N PRO A 247 -1.23 3.50 3.02
CA PRO A 247 -0.50 2.76 2.01
C PRO A 247 -0.68 3.37 0.63
N LEU A 248 0.41 3.46 -0.09
CA LEU A 248 0.48 3.81 -1.50
C LEU A 248 0.98 2.59 -2.27
N ALA A 249 0.46 2.42 -3.48
CA ALA A 249 1.09 1.55 -4.46
C ALA A 249 1.18 2.26 -5.81
N PRO A 250 2.03 1.80 -6.72
CA PRO A 250 2.03 2.24 -8.11
C PRO A 250 0.61 2.19 -8.69
N GLY A 251 0.06 3.36 -9.01
CA GLY A 251 -1.22 3.45 -9.72
C GLY A 251 -0.98 3.10 -11.18
N CYS A 252 -0.26 3.99 -11.87
CA CYS A 252 0.33 3.75 -13.18
C CYS A 252 1.65 4.50 -13.26
N GLN A 253 2.75 3.79 -13.48
CA GLN A 253 4.07 4.39 -13.72
C GLN A 253 4.45 4.23 -15.18
N VAL A 254 3.94 5.13 -16.02
CA VAL A 254 4.04 4.97 -17.47
C VAL A 254 5.30 5.64 -18.00
N PHE A 255 6.10 4.83 -18.70
CA PHE A 255 7.18 5.24 -19.57
C PHE A 255 6.82 4.86 -21.00
N TYR A 256 7.16 5.67 -21.98
CA TYR A 256 6.78 5.43 -23.37
C TYR A 256 7.94 5.53 -24.35
N THR A 257 7.86 4.68 -25.37
CA THR A 257 8.71 4.72 -26.57
C THR A 257 7.81 4.92 -27.79
N PHE A 258 8.19 5.81 -28.69
CA PHE A 258 7.47 6.06 -29.94
C PHE A 258 8.37 5.74 -31.13
N VAL A 259 7.86 4.89 -32.03
CA VAL A 259 8.48 4.50 -33.28
C VAL A 259 7.62 5.01 -34.44
N ASP A 260 8.22 5.78 -35.35
CA ASP A 260 7.54 6.34 -36.54
C ASP A 260 7.29 5.27 -37.62
N GLU A 261 6.63 5.68 -38.70
CA GLU A 261 6.29 4.82 -39.84
C GLU A 261 7.54 4.23 -40.54
N GLU A 262 8.66 4.95 -40.50
CA GLU A 262 9.93 4.51 -41.07
C GLU A 262 10.72 3.57 -40.13
N GLY A 263 10.28 3.40 -38.88
CA GLY A 263 10.92 2.56 -37.88
C GLY A 263 11.96 3.27 -37.01
N ASN A 264 12.04 4.61 -37.07
CA ASN A 264 12.91 5.41 -36.23
C ASN A 264 12.28 5.65 -34.86
N VAL A 265 13.08 5.48 -33.81
CA VAL A 265 12.69 5.83 -32.44
C VAL A 265 12.74 7.36 -32.28
N LYS A 266 11.58 8.03 -32.13
CA LYS A 266 11.53 9.49 -31.87
C LYS A 266 11.52 9.82 -30.38
N ALA A 267 11.02 8.91 -29.56
CA ALA A 267 11.03 9.00 -28.12
C ALA A 267 11.45 7.65 -27.55
N LEU A 268 12.45 7.64 -26.68
CA LEU A 268 12.94 6.43 -26.01
C LEU A 268 12.73 6.62 -24.51
N ASN A 269 11.91 5.75 -23.90
CA ASN A 269 11.71 5.69 -22.45
C ASN A 269 11.37 7.04 -21.80
N LYS A 270 10.55 7.85 -22.47
CA LYS A 270 10.15 9.17 -21.98
C LYS A 270 9.01 9.05 -20.97
N HIS A 271 8.89 10.06 -20.11
CA HIS A 271 7.73 10.27 -19.23
C HIS A 271 7.23 11.71 -19.42
N TYR A 272 6.09 12.03 -18.81
CA TYR A 272 5.50 13.37 -18.88
C TYR A 272 5.67 14.11 -17.56
N ILE A 273 5.56 15.44 -17.60
CA ILE A 273 5.40 16.26 -16.40
C ILE A 273 3.92 16.60 -16.28
N THR A 274 3.35 16.39 -15.09
CA THR A 274 1.95 16.70 -14.81
C THR A 274 1.73 18.22 -14.75
N SER A 275 0.48 18.65 -14.81
CA SER A 275 0.11 20.06 -14.62
C SER A 275 0.54 20.64 -13.27
N THR A 276 0.78 19.78 -12.27
CA THR A 276 1.29 20.14 -10.93
C THR A 276 2.82 20.18 -10.85
N GLY A 277 3.53 19.91 -11.95
CA GLY A 277 5.00 19.96 -12.01
C GLY A 277 5.70 18.70 -11.49
N HIS A 278 4.96 17.62 -11.21
CA HIS A 278 5.51 16.33 -10.80
C HIS A 278 5.79 15.45 -12.02
N ASN A 279 6.67 14.45 -11.87
CA ASN A 279 6.83 13.43 -12.91
C ASN A 279 5.56 12.56 -12.97
N SER A 280 5.14 12.16 -14.18
CA SER A 280 3.93 11.36 -14.40
C SER A 280 3.88 9.98 -13.73
N PRO A 281 5.00 9.29 -13.42
CA PRO A 281 4.93 8.10 -12.58
C PRO A 281 4.16 8.37 -11.30
N THR A 282 3.06 7.64 -11.09
CA THR A 282 2.08 7.94 -10.05
C THR A 282 2.04 6.84 -8.99
N LEU A 283 2.13 7.25 -7.72
CA LEU A 283 1.82 6.44 -6.56
C LEU A 283 0.44 6.85 -6.03
N ALA A 284 -0.45 5.89 -5.85
CA ALA A 284 -1.85 6.13 -5.46
C ALA A 284 -2.14 5.53 -4.08
N PRO A 285 -2.84 6.27 -3.19
CA PRO A 285 -3.34 5.70 -1.96
C PRO A 285 -4.30 4.54 -2.24
N MET A 286 -4.18 3.44 -1.50
CA MET A 286 -5.09 2.30 -1.64
C MET A 286 -5.29 1.50 -0.36
N HIS A 287 -6.44 0.83 -0.27
CA HIS A 287 -6.69 -0.26 0.66
C HIS A 287 -6.44 -1.60 -0.05
N PRO A 288 -5.32 -2.31 0.21
CA PRO A 288 -4.92 -3.49 -0.56
C PRO A 288 -5.65 -4.78 -0.18
N HIS A 289 -6.59 -4.76 0.78
CA HIS A 289 -7.29 -5.96 1.29
C HIS A 289 -6.32 -7.06 1.75
N SER A 290 -5.31 -6.65 2.52
CA SER A 290 -4.28 -7.51 3.08
C SER A 290 -4.15 -7.32 4.61
N ILE A 291 -5.29 -7.03 5.25
CA ILE A 291 -5.37 -6.84 6.70
C ILE A 291 -4.95 -8.12 7.38
N SER A 292 -3.99 -8.02 8.30
CA SER A 292 -3.49 -9.19 9.02
C SER A 292 -3.53 -8.98 10.54
N LEU A 293 -3.52 -10.10 11.27
CA LEU A 293 -3.45 -10.09 12.73
C LEU A 293 -2.15 -9.48 13.27
N VAL A 294 -1.06 -9.61 12.51
CA VAL A 294 0.25 -9.06 12.87
C VAL A 294 0.46 -7.81 12.05
N ALA A 295 0.22 -6.67 12.67
CA ALA A 295 0.41 -5.38 12.03
C ALA A 295 1.90 -5.13 11.72
N ARG A 296 2.17 -4.17 10.83
CA ARG A 296 3.53 -3.70 10.50
C ARG A 296 4.26 -3.28 11.77
N THR A 297 5.55 -3.57 11.83
CA THR A 297 6.36 -3.25 13.00
C THR A 297 6.68 -1.75 13.05
N CYS A 298 7.10 -1.26 14.21
CA CYS A 298 7.51 0.13 14.37
C CYS A 298 8.67 0.47 13.42
N GLU A 299 9.62 -0.44 13.25
CA GLU A 299 10.80 -0.33 12.40
C GLU A 299 10.39 -0.18 10.93
N ASP A 300 9.39 -0.93 10.48
CA ASP A 300 8.93 -0.83 9.09
C ASP A 300 8.34 0.55 8.77
N CYS A 301 7.80 1.29 9.74
CA CYS A 301 7.32 2.66 9.53
C CYS A 301 8.35 3.73 9.84
N HIS A 302 9.14 3.54 10.90
CA HIS A 302 10.02 4.59 11.44
C HIS A 302 11.46 4.49 10.92
N THR A 303 11.93 3.31 10.48
CA THR A 303 13.34 3.13 10.07
C THR A 303 13.50 2.71 8.61
N ASN A 304 12.43 2.28 7.94
CA ASN A 304 12.47 1.88 6.54
C ASN A 304 12.35 3.12 5.60
N SER A 305 13.43 3.42 4.87
CA SER A 305 13.50 4.55 3.93
C SER A 305 12.44 4.47 2.83
N LYS A 306 12.11 3.26 2.36
CA LYS A 306 11.06 3.04 1.36
C LYS A 306 9.70 3.45 1.92
N THR A 307 9.36 2.98 3.11
CA THR A 307 8.06 3.24 3.73
C THR A 307 7.79 4.73 3.89
N ILE A 308 8.77 5.52 4.29
CA ILE A 308 8.63 6.98 4.45
C ILE A 308 8.82 7.78 3.14
N GLY A 309 8.94 7.08 2.01
CA GLY A 309 8.90 7.67 0.66
C GLY A 309 10.26 8.01 0.04
N TYR A 310 11.38 7.74 0.71
CA TYR A 310 12.72 7.97 0.13
C TYR A 310 13.14 6.91 -0.89
N GLY A 311 12.40 5.81 -1.00
CA GLY A 311 12.75 4.66 -1.84
C GLY A 311 13.75 3.73 -1.18
N THR A 312 13.90 2.53 -1.75
CA THR A 312 14.80 1.49 -1.20
C THR A 312 16.28 1.87 -1.28
N SER A 313 16.67 2.66 -2.28
CA SER A 313 18.07 3.00 -2.55
C SER A 313 18.60 4.23 -1.80
N ASN A 314 17.78 4.86 -0.95
CA ASN A 314 18.11 6.14 -0.31
C ASN A 314 18.06 6.05 1.22
N SER A 315 18.53 4.92 1.76
CA SER A 315 18.65 4.72 3.19
C SER A 315 19.85 5.48 3.77
N ARG A 316 19.72 6.03 4.98
CA ARG A 316 20.85 6.56 5.78
C ARG A 316 21.67 5.47 6.46
N SER A 317 21.07 4.30 6.66
CA SER A 317 21.67 3.19 7.39
C SER A 317 22.30 2.15 6.47
N ALA A 318 21.79 2.03 5.24
CA ALA A 318 22.62 1.48 4.18
C ALA A 318 23.69 2.54 3.89
N GLU A 319 24.96 2.15 3.92
CA GLU A 319 25.99 2.92 3.23
C GLU A 319 25.50 3.23 1.80
N LYS A 320 26.11 4.18 1.09
CA LYS A 320 26.06 4.14 -0.38
C LYS A 320 26.74 2.84 -0.82
N LEU A 321 26.13 1.68 -0.58
CA LEU A 321 26.68 0.33 -0.83
C LEU A 321 27.07 0.18 -2.30
N LEU A 322 26.54 1.06 -3.16
CA LEU A 322 26.80 1.11 -4.59
C LEU A 322 27.19 2.51 -5.10
N GLY A 323 27.42 3.51 -4.26
CA GLY A 323 27.59 4.89 -4.76
C GLY A 323 26.31 5.41 -5.44
N ASP A 324 26.47 6.12 -6.57
CA ASP A 324 25.36 6.48 -7.48
C ASP A 324 25.01 5.33 -8.45
N SER A 325 25.63 4.16 -8.28
CA SER A 325 25.32 3.00 -9.11
C SER A 325 23.94 2.49 -8.72
N PRO A 326 23.05 2.24 -9.69
CA PRO A 326 21.69 1.84 -9.39
C PRO A 326 21.71 0.48 -8.68
N MET A 327 20.67 0.15 -7.91
CA MET A 327 20.51 -1.13 -7.18
C MET A 327 20.30 -2.34 -8.11
N PHE A 328 21.08 -2.42 -9.19
CA PHE A 328 21.10 -3.54 -10.11
C PHE A 328 22.50 -4.10 -10.12
N GLN A 329 22.56 -5.37 -9.79
CA GLN A 329 23.78 -6.11 -9.70
C GLN A 329 24.01 -6.80 -11.04
N ASP A 330 25.19 -6.60 -11.63
CA ASP A 330 25.61 -7.43 -12.75
C ASP A 330 25.78 -8.86 -12.23
N LEU A 331 24.80 -9.73 -12.52
CA LEU A 331 24.81 -11.13 -12.08
C LEU A 331 26.00 -11.90 -12.67
N SER A 332 26.67 -11.38 -13.71
CA SER A 332 27.93 -11.93 -14.21
C SER A 332 29.17 -11.53 -13.39
N LYS A 333 29.01 -10.66 -12.37
CA LYS A 333 30.11 -10.10 -11.55
C LYS A 333 29.99 -10.34 -10.04
N GLY A 334 29.05 -11.19 -9.60
CA GLY A 334 29.11 -11.92 -8.31
C GLY A 334 29.31 -11.11 -7.02
N VAL A 335 28.20 -10.83 -6.30
CA VAL A 335 28.24 -10.58 -4.84
C VAL A 335 27.29 -11.52 -4.08
N TYR A 336 26.29 -12.14 -4.74
CA TYR A 336 25.31 -13.04 -4.08
C TYR A 336 25.08 -14.41 -4.75
N GLY A 337 25.92 -14.80 -5.70
CA GLY A 337 25.87 -16.13 -6.30
C GLY A 337 26.19 -16.09 -7.78
N ASP A 338 27.19 -16.86 -8.17
CA ASP A 338 27.61 -17.02 -9.56
C ASP A 338 26.50 -17.79 -10.28
N ILE A 339 25.86 -17.18 -11.29
CA ILE A 339 25.10 -17.99 -12.26
C ILE A 339 26.16 -18.69 -13.12
N PRO A 340 26.28 -20.04 -13.06
CA PRO A 340 27.28 -20.74 -13.85
C PRO A 340 27.12 -20.39 -15.33
N ASP A 341 28.24 -20.10 -15.99
CA ASP A 341 28.36 -19.77 -17.42
C ASP A 341 27.89 -18.38 -17.90
N ALA A 342 27.47 -17.48 -17.00
CA ALA A 342 27.11 -16.11 -17.36
C ALA A 342 28.34 -15.25 -17.73
N LYS A 343 28.64 -15.08 -19.02
CA LYS A 343 29.81 -14.31 -19.52
C LYS A 343 29.60 -12.79 -19.62
N THR A 344 28.35 -12.32 -19.68
CA THR A 344 28.01 -10.89 -19.80
C THR A 344 26.65 -10.61 -19.18
N GLY A 345 26.53 -9.53 -18.41
CA GLY A 345 25.24 -8.90 -18.11
C GLY A 345 24.84 -7.90 -19.22
N ARG A 346 23.61 -7.98 -19.72
CA ARG A 346 23.02 -6.94 -20.58
C ARG A 346 21.81 -6.35 -19.87
N TRP A 347 21.65 -5.03 -20.00
CA TRP A 347 20.43 -4.37 -19.54
C TRP A 347 19.27 -4.86 -20.39
N GLU A 348 18.30 -5.56 -19.78
CA GLU A 348 17.07 -5.97 -20.48
C GLU A 348 16.21 -4.76 -20.87
N THR A 349 16.35 -3.65 -20.14
CA THR A 349 15.70 -2.37 -20.43
C THR A 349 16.72 -1.22 -20.35
N PRO A 350 16.80 -0.34 -21.36
CA PRO A 350 17.65 0.86 -21.29
C PRO A 350 17.25 1.76 -20.12
N ARG A 351 18.21 2.48 -19.56
CA ARG A 351 17.97 3.46 -18.49
C ARG A 351 16.94 4.51 -18.93
N ILE A 352 16.07 4.93 -18.01
CA ILE A 352 15.25 6.12 -18.16
C ILE A 352 16.09 7.31 -17.69
N GLU A 353 16.69 8.04 -18.63
CA GLU A 353 17.63 9.14 -18.28
C GLU A 353 16.93 10.33 -17.61
N ASP A 354 15.71 10.65 -18.05
CA ASP A 354 14.95 11.81 -17.57
C ASP A 354 14.28 11.58 -16.21
N PHE A 355 14.31 10.35 -15.67
CA PHE A 355 13.78 9.99 -14.36
C PHE A 355 14.89 9.37 -13.50
N PRO A 356 15.80 10.17 -12.92
CA PRO A 356 16.94 9.69 -12.15
C PRO A 356 16.56 9.32 -10.70
N HIS A 357 15.44 8.63 -10.52
CA HIS A 357 14.87 8.30 -9.22
C HIS A 357 14.46 6.84 -9.17
N ALA A 358 14.48 6.25 -7.97
CA ALA A 358 13.96 4.91 -7.80
C ALA A 358 12.45 4.91 -8.05
N LEU A 359 11.93 3.85 -8.68
CA LEU A 359 10.51 3.75 -8.98
C LEU A 359 9.65 3.69 -7.70
N ASP A 360 10.22 3.30 -6.57
CA ASP A 360 9.59 3.31 -5.25
C ASP A 360 9.86 4.58 -4.43
N GLN A 361 10.44 5.62 -5.03
CA GLN A 361 10.73 6.89 -4.36
C GLN A 361 9.66 7.94 -4.66
N LEU A 362 8.99 8.43 -3.61
CA LEU A 362 8.00 9.50 -3.70
C LEU A 362 8.59 10.89 -3.44
N VAL A 363 9.60 10.99 -2.57
CA VAL A 363 10.13 12.26 -2.06
C VAL A 363 11.65 12.20 -1.91
N VAL A 364 12.32 13.33 -2.13
CA VAL A 364 13.76 13.48 -1.82
C VAL A 364 13.98 14.03 -0.41
N ARG A 365 15.21 13.92 0.11
CA ARG A 365 15.54 14.38 1.48
C ARG A 365 15.29 15.87 1.71
N SER A 366 15.38 16.71 0.67
CA SER A 366 15.00 18.14 0.77
C SER A 366 13.50 18.39 0.95
N GLY A 367 12.65 17.36 0.80
CA GLY A 367 11.19 17.48 0.94
C GLY A 367 10.44 17.71 -0.36
N LYS A 368 11.14 17.84 -1.49
CA LYS A 368 10.50 17.90 -2.81
C LYS A 368 9.90 16.52 -3.17
N GLN A 369 8.59 16.49 -3.42
CA GLN A 369 7.91 15.35 -4.03
C GLN A 369 8.34 15.23 -5.50
N ILE A 370 8.61 14.01 -5.95
CA ILE A 370 9.17 13.74 -7.28
C ILE A 370 8.25 12.89 -8.15
N GLN A 371 7.28 12.19 -7.56
CA GLN A 371 6.28 11.42 -8.29
C GLN A 371 4.89 12.02 -8.09
N ASN A 372 4.02 11.80 -9.04
CA ASN A 372 2.65 12.28 -8.98
C ASN A 372 1.81 11.44 -7.99
N MET A 373 0.74 12.04 -7.50
CA MET A 373 -0.34 11.38 -6.77
C MET A 373 -1.69 11.80 -7.38
N PRO A 374 -2.75 10.99 -7.27
CA PRO A 374 -3.96 11.19 -8.07
C PRO A 374 -4.76 12.43 -7.67
N PHE A 375 -4.82 12.80 -6.39
CA PHE A 375 -5.54 13.98 -5.93
C PHE A 375 -4.61 15.12 -5.49
N PRO A 376 -5.02 16.39 -5.62
CA PRO A 376 -4.24 17.53 -5.10
C PRO A 376 -3.94 17.46 -3.59
N GLU A 377 -4.85 16.87 -2.82
CA GLU A 377 -4.72 16.64 -1.38
C GLU A 377 -3.76 15.48 -1.06
N ASP A 378 -3.58 14.55 -2.00
CA ASP A 378 -2.64 13.46 -1.86
C ASP A 378 -1.21 13.97 -1.99
N ARG A 379 -0.35 13.60 -1.05
CA ARG A 379 1.05 14.05 -1.04
C ARG A 379 1.96 13.13 -0.25
N SER A 380 3.26 13.29 -0.46
CA SER A 380 4.25 12.78 0.48
C SER A 380 4.08 13.41 1.86
N LEU A 381 4.61 12.74 2.88
CA LEU A 381 4.85 13.38 4.17
C LEU A 381 5.71 14.63 3.96
N ASN A 382 5.32 15.74 4.57
CA ASN A 382 6.11 16.98 4.51
C ASN A 382 7.32 16.90 5.45
N GLN A 383 8.17 17.93 5.47
CA GLN A 383 9.38 17.91 6.30
C GLN A 383 9.08 17.77 7.80
N GLU A 384 8.10 18.48 8.31
CA GLU A 384 7.73 18.44 9.73
C GLU A 384 7.22 17.05 10.14
N GLU A 385 6.31 16.48 9.33
CA GLU A 385 5.78 15.13 9.53
C GLU A 385 6.90 14.08 9.47
N ARG A 386 7.84 14.20 8.51
CA ARG A 386 8.99 13.29 8.42
C ARG A 386 9.93 13.44 9.61
N ASN A 387 10.17 14.64 10.12
CA ASN A 387 10.97 14.83 11.33
C ASN A 387 10.35 14.11 12.54
N LEU A 388 9.02 14.08 12.61
CA LEU A 388 8.29 13.38 13.67
C LEU A 388 8.31 11.86 13.52
N VAL A 389 8.36 11.33 12.30
CA VAL A 389 8.25 9.87 12.05
C VAL A 389 9.62 9.22 11.84
N GLU A 390 10.55 9.88 11.16
CA GLU A 390 11.81 9.27 10.72
C GLU A 390 12.74 9.02 11.91
N ARG A 391 13.08 7.75 12.12
CA ARG A 391 14.04 7.22 13.11
C ARG A 391 15.12 6.37 12.45
N GLU A 392 15.23 6.46 11.12
CA GLU A 392 16.31 5.85 10.38
C GLU A 392 17.67 6.38 10.88
N GLY A 393 18.68 5.50 10.93
CA GLY A 393 20.02 5.88 11.36
C GLY A 393 20.21 5.91 12.87
N LEU A 394 19.23 5.54 13.71
CA LEU A 394 19.46 5.45 15.16
C LEU A 394 20.69 4.61 15.54
N CYS A 395 20.93 3.51 14.80
CA CYS A 395 22.11 2.67 15.00
C CYS A 395 23.43 3.43 14.72
N ILE A 396 23.46 4.31 13.72
CA ILE A 396 24.67 5.07 13.38
C ILE A 396 25.02 6.08 14.46
N GLY A 397 24.07 6.46 15.32
CA GLY A 397 24.31 7.32 16.48
C GLY A 397 25.46 6.82 17.37
N CYS A 398 25.59 5.50 17.54
CA CYS A 398 26.73 4.88 18.22
C CYS A 398 27.79 4.39 17.23
N HIS A 399 27.38 3.71 16.15
CA HIS A 399 28.32 3.00 15.26
C HIS A 399 29.15 3.91 14.35
N GLN A 400 28.80 5.20 14.19
CA GLN A 400 29.63 6.16 13.45
C GLN A 400 31.03 6.35 14.05
N TYR A 401 31.21 6.03 15.33
CA TYR A 401 32.47 6.19 16.05
C TYR A 401 33.39 4.98 15.91
N TYR A 402 33.00 3.92 15.21
CA TYR A 402 33.80 2.68 15.16
C TYR A 402 35.26 2.95 14.76
N GLY A 403 36.20 2.43 15.57
CA GLY A 403 37.65 2.65 15.36
C GLY A 403 38.19 4.00 15.86
N THR A 404 37.38 4.80 16.58
CA THR A 404 37.81 6.06 17.21
C THR A 404 37.93 5.93 18.74
N PRO A 405 38.66 6.81 19.43
CA PRO A 405 38.71 6.83 20.90
C PRO A 405 37.33 6.98 21.56
N GLU A 406 36.37 7.62 20.87
CA GLU A 406 34.98 7.72 21.33
C GLU A 406 34.30 6.34 21.40
N TRP A 407 34.64 5.42 20.50
CA TRP A 407 34.12 4.05 20.53
C TRP A 407 34.68 3.24 21.69
N ASP A 408 35.95 3.46 22.05
CA ASP A 408 36.53 2.82 23.23
C ASP A 408 35.81 3.26 24.51
N LYS A 409 35.42 4.54 24.62
CA LYS A 409 34.59 5.03 25.73
C LYS A 409 33.20 4.39 25.77
N ILE A 410 32.60 4.13 24.60
CA ILE A 410 31.31 3.42 24.51
C ILE A 410 31.48 2.00 25.04
N ILE A 411 32.53 1.30 24.60
CA ILE A 411 32.86 -0.07 25.05
C ILE A 411 33.14 -0.09 26.56
N GLU A 412 33.92 0.85 27.07
CA GLU A 412 34.25 0.93 28.50
C GLU A 412 32.98 1.11 29.36
N LYS A 413 32.06 1.96 28.89
CA LYS A 413 30.84 2.29 29.64
C LYS A 413 29.76 1.21 29.57
N TYR A 414 29.52 0.63 28.40
CA TYR A 414 28.38 -0.26 28.16
C TYR A 414 28.79 -1.72 27.88
N GLY A 415 30.07 -1.99 27.65
CA GLY A 415 30.58 -3.30 27.24
C GLY A 415 30.48 -3.54 25.73
N ARG A 416 30.85 -4.75 25.31
CA ARG A 416 30.60 -5.26 23.95
C ARG A 416 29.46 -6.27 23.99
N ALA A 417 28.47 -6.10 23.13
CA ALA A 417 27.41 -7.08 22.95
C ALA A 417 27.90 -8.23 22.06
N GLU A 418 27.82 -9.45 22.58
CA GLU A 418 28.06 -10.70 21.85
C GLU A 418 26.76 -11.32 21.33
N THR A 419 25.61 -10.91 21.90
CA THR A 419 24.28 -11.37 21.50
C THR A 419 23.32 -10.20 21.25
N ALA A 420 22.24 -10.45 20.50
CA ALA A 420 21.20 -9.45 20.24
C ALA A 420 20.54 -8.95 21.54
N GLU A 421 20.29 -9.83 22.50
CA GLU A 421 19.69 -9.47 23.80
C GLU A 421 20.60 -8.54 24.62
N GLN A 422 21.91 -8.81 24.62
CA GLN A 422 22.89 -7.92 25.24
C GLN A 422 22.89 -6.55 24.57
N HIS A 423 22.84 -6.52 23.24
CA HIS A 423 22.79 -5.28 22.47
C HIS A 423 21.54 -4.45 22.81
N GLU A 424 20.36 -5.07 22.82
CA GLU A 424 19.10 -4.41 23.20
C GLU A 424 19.13 -3.85 24.62
N LYS A 425 19.72 -4.60 25.55
CA LYS A 425 19.88 -4.15 26.95
C LYS A 425 20.80 -2.94 27.03
N MET A 426 21.95 -2.95 26.34
CA MET A 426 22.89 -1.83 26.28
C MET A 426 22.23 -0.57 25.71
N VAL A 427 21.51 -0.69 24.60
CA VAL A 427 20.76 0.43 24.00
C VAL A 427 19.71 0.97 24.98
N SER A 428 18.98 0.08 25.66
CA SER A 428 17.96 0.45 26.65
C SER A 428 18.57 1.19 27.85
N GLU A 429 19.71 0.74 28.35
CA GLU A 429 20.45 1.40 29.44
C GLU A 429 21.01 2.75 29.00
N ALA A 430 21.55 2.86 27.79
CA ALA A 430 21.99 4.12 27.21
C ALA A 430 20.85 5.15 27.18
N ILE A 431 19.66 4.76 26.69
CA ILE A 431 18.47 5.62 26.66
C ILE A 431 18.01 6.01 28.08
N LYS A 432 17.97 5.06 29.02
CA LYS A 432 17.62 5.36 30.43
C LYS A 432 18.57 6.40 31.04
N SER A 433 19.88 6.25 30.79
CA SER A 433 20.90 7.17 31.32
C SER A 433 20.76 8.59 30.78
N LEU A 434 20.30 8.76 29.54
CA LEU A 434 19.98 10.07 28.97
C LEU A 434 18.75 10.68 29.65
N ARG A 435 17.70 9.88 29.88
CA ARG A 435 16.47 10.34 30.54
C ARG A 435 16.73 10.82 31.97
N GLU A 436 17.62 10.17 32.70
CA GLU A 436 17.98 10.55 34.07
C GLU A 436 18.79 11.85 34.14
N LYS A 437 19.57 12.17 33.09
CA LYS A 437 20.32 13.43 32.97
C LYS A 437 19.47 14.63 32.50
N CYS A 438 18.33 14.36 31.87
CA CYS A 438 17.39 15.39 31.41
C CYS A 438 16.31 15.75 32.44
N LYS A 439 16.32 15.09 33.62
CA LYS A 439 15.62 15.56 34.81
C LYS A 439 16.49 16.58 35.52
#